data_AF-A0A968RQ52-F1
#
_entry.id   AF-A0A968RQ52-F1
#
_cell.length_a   1.000
_cell.length_b   1.000
_cell.length_c   1.000
_cell.angle_alpha   90.00
_cell.angle_beta   90.00
_cell.angle_gamma   90.00
#
_symmetry.space_group_name_H-M   'P 1'
#
loop_
_entity.id
_entity.type
_entity.pdbx_description
1 polymer ?
#
loop_
_entity_poly.entity_id
_entity_poly.type
_entity_poly.pdbx_seq_one_letter_code
_entity_poly.pdbx_strand_id
1 'polypeptide(L)' 'MKQKYAIGTGKYYFNVHGETAVILIHRDTKEEAIQGFLRYKRSGKSCEWLGLWNGNSFIESTVSA' A
#
# COMPACT_ATOMS: atom_id res chain seq x y z
N MET A 1 24.08 7.47 -7.68
CA MET A 1 23.61 6.27 -6.95
C MET A 1 22.08 6.31 -6.94
N LYS A 2 21.39 5.29 -7.44
CA LYS A 2 19.91 5.23 -7.39
C LYS A 2 19.52 5.13 -5.92
N GLN A 3 18.88 6.18 -5.38
CA GLN A 3 18.29 6.11 -4.04
C GLN A 3 17.26 4.99 -4.06
N LYS A 4 17.60 3.84 -3.45
CA LYS A 4 16.63 2.81 -3.13
C LYS A 4 15.75 3.44 -2.07
N TYR A 5 14.56 3.90 -2.44
CA TYR A 5 13.54 4.32 -1.49
C TYR A 5 13.35 3.18 -0.49
N ALA A 6 13.92 3.34 0.70
CA ALA A 6 13.82 2.35 1.75
C ALA A 6 12.36 2.39 2.24
N ILE A 7 11.62 1.34 1.94
CA ILE A 7 10.30 1.12 2.52
C ILE A 7 10.47 1.01 4.04
N GLY A 8 9.78 1.89 4.77
CA GLY A 8 9.79 1.91 6.22
C GLY A 8 9.10 0.69 6.80
N THR A 9 9.80 0.00 7.69
CA THR A 9 9.28 -1.10 8.53
C THR A 9 8.15 -0.60 9.43
N GLY A 10 7.12 -1.42 9.63
CA GLY A 10 5.97 -1.09 10.47
C GLY A 10 4.91 -0.24 9.78
N LYS A 11 5.03 -0.01 8.46
CA LYS A 11 4.04 0.75 7.68
C LYS A 11 3.22 -0.17 6.79
N TYR A 12 1.97 0.21 6.57
CA TYR A 12 1.05 -0.46 5.66
C TYR A 12 1.17 0.12 4.27
N TYR A 13 1.23 -0.75 3.26
CA TYR A 13 1.42 -0.37 1.87
C TYR A 13 0.31 -0.91 0.98
N PHE A 14 0.01 -0.15 -0.06
CA PHE A 14 -0.85 -0.58 -1.15
C PHE A 14 -0.47 0.13 -2.45
N ASN A 15 -0.63 -0.56 -3.56
CA ASN A 15 -0.43 -0.04 -4.89
C ASN A 15 -1.73 0.53 -5.46
N VAL A 16 -1.63 1.64 -6.17
CA VAL A 16 -2.69 2.18 -7.00
C VAL A 16 -2.18 2.24 -8.44
N HIS A 17 -2.76 1.44 -9.31
CA HIS A 17 -2.43 1.39 -10.72
C HIS A 17 -3.13 2.55 -11.44
N GLY A 18 -2.35 3.49 -11.96
CA GLY A 18 -2.80 4.48 -12.94
C GLY A 18 -2.58 3.98 -14.37
N GLU A 19 -2.91 4.83 -15.35
CA GLU A 19 -2.81 4.49 -16.77
C GLU A 19 -1.36 4.25 -17.25
N THR A 20 -0.40 4.97 -16.66
CA THR A 20 1.01 4.95 -17.07
C THR A 20 1.98 4.53 -15.98
N ALA A 21 1.55 4.50 -14.71
CA ALA A 21 2.41 4.18 -13.59
C ALA A 21 1.65 3.58 -12.41
N VAL A 22 2.36 2.78 -11.60
CA VAL A 22 1.87 2.27 -10.33
C VAL A 22 2.39 3.16 -9.21
N ILE A 23 1.48 3.68 -8.39
CA ILE A 23 1.80 4.52 -7.24
C ILE A 23 1.76 3.64 -5.99
N LEU A 24 2.91 3.51 -5.32
CA LEU A 24 3.00 2.87 -4.02
C LEU A 24 2.65 3.89 -2.92
N ILE A 25 1.57 3.64 -2.20
CA ILE A 25 1.10 4.48 -1.10
C ILE A 25 1.37 3.74 0.22
N HIS A 26 1.85 4.46 1.23
CA HIS A 26 2.05 3.93 2.57
C HIS A 26 1.37 4.77 3.66
N ARG A 27 1.00 4.13 4.77
CA ARG A 27 0.45 4.75 5.98
C ARG A 27 1.01 4.09 7.22
N ASP A 28 1.00 4.82 8.33
CA ASP A 28 1.53 4.33 9.60
C ASP A 28 0.53 3.39 10.31
N THR A 29 -0.78 3.62 10.17
CA THR A 29 -1.82 2.77 10.77
C THR A 29 -2.58 1.95 9.74
N LYS A 30 -3.06 0.77 10.17
CA LYS A 30 -3.89 -0.13 9.36
C LYS A 30 -5.18 0.54 8.92
N GLU A 31 -5.83 1.26 9.82
CA GLU A 31 -7.10 1.93 9.58
C GLU A 31 -6.99 2.99 8.50
N GLU A 32 -5.98 3.86 8.57
CA GLU A 32 -5.73 4.88 7.54
C GLU A 32 -5.40 4.25 6.18
N ALA A 33 -4.62 3.17 6.18
CA ALA A 33 -4.28 2.44 4.97
C ALA A 33 -5.52 1.82 4.31
N ILE A 34 -6.37 1.16 5.09
CA ILE A 34 -7.63 0.57 4.63
C ILE A 34 -8.57 1.67 4.11
N GLN A 35 -8.75 2.76 4.84
CA GLN A 35 -9.60 3.88 4.40
C GLN A 35 -9.10 4.47 3.07
N GLY A 36 -7.78 4.66 2.93
CA GLY A 36 -7.15 5.10 1.69
C GLY A 36 -7.40 4.13 0.54
N PHE A 37 -7.09 2.84 0.75
CA PHE A 37 -7.30 1.77 -0.22
C PHE A 37 -8.77 1.69 -0.69
N LEU A 38 -9.71 1.68 0.26
CA LEU A 38 -11.15 1.65 -0.02
C LEU A 38 -11.62 2.91 -0.75
N ARG A 39 -11.03 4.07 -0.49
CA ARG A 39 -11.36 5.31 -1.22
C ARG A 39 -10.96 5.18 -2.68
N TYR A 40 -9.74 4.74 -2.97
CA TYR A 40 -9.29 4.54 -4.35
C TYR A 40 -10.08 3.44 -5.06
N LYS A 41 -10.37 2.34 -4.37
CA LYS A 41 -11.20 1.24 -4.88
C LYS A 41 -12.61 1.73 -5.21
N ARG A 42 -13.22 2.55 -4.34
CA ARG A 42 -14.54 3.18 -4.59
C ARG A 42 -14.52 4.16 -5.76
N SER A 43 -13.39 4.83 -6.00
CA SER A 43 -13.20 5.68 -7.18
C SER A 43 -12.99 4.89 -8.49
N GLY A 44 -13.08 3.55 -8.45
CA GLY A 44 -12.91 2.71 -9.64
C GLY A 44 -11.45 2.55 -10.09
N LYS A 45 -10.48 2.97 -9.25
CA LYS A 45 -9.06 2.74 -9.55
C LYS A 45 -8.70 1.29 -9.27
N SER A 46 -7.80 0.74 -10.10
CA SER A 46 -7.21 -0.57 -9.83
C SER A 46 -6.22 -0.43 -8.68
N CYS A 47 -6.51 -1.10 -7.56
CA CYS A 47 -5.74 -1.02 -6.33
C CYS A 47 -5.34 -2.42 -5.89
N GLU A 48 -4.10 -2.59 -5.45
CA GLU A 48 -3.59 -3.84 -4.90
C GLU A 48 -3.11 -3.61 -3.47
N TRP A 49 -3.68 -4.36 -2.53
CA TRP A 49 -3.27 -4.30 -1.14
C TRP A 49 -2.02 -5.17 -0.94
N LEU A 50 -0.93 -4.57 -0.46
CA LEU A 50 0.31 -5.30 -0.19
C LEU A 50 0.34 -5.79 1.27
N GLY A 51 -0.02 -4.92 2.21
CA GLY A 51 -0.02 -5.21 3.64
C GLY A 51 1.06 -4.45 4.41
N LEU A 52 1.34 -4.91 5.63
CA LEU A 52 2.34 -4.36 6.54
C LEU A 52 3.74 -4.79 6.13
N TRP A 53 4.66 -3.85 5.96
CA TRP A 53 6.06 -4.20 5.73
C TRP A 53 6.77 -4.51 7.05
N ASN A 54 7.27 -5.73 7.22
CA ASN A 54 8.01 -6.14 8.42
C ASN A 54 9.53 -5.84 8.36
N GLY A 55 10.01 -5.22 7.29
CA GLY A 55 11.45 -5.01 7.04
C GLY A 55 12.04 -5.98 6.01
N ASN A 56 11.35 -7.07 5.70
CA ASN A 56 11.80 -8.12 4.77
C ASN A 56 10.73 -8.55 3.76
N SER A 57 9.47 -8.60 4.18
CA SER A 57 8.32 -9.03 3.37
C SER A 57 7.04 -8.32 3.83
N PHE A 58 6.03 -8.29 2.95
CA PHE A 58 4.70 -7.88 3.35
C PHE A 58 4.02 -8.99 4.14
N ILE A 59 3.54 -8.64 5.33
CA ILE A 59 2.70 -9.45 6.21
C ILE A 59 1.31 -8.81 6.24
N GLU A 60 0.25 -9.57 6.53
CA GLU A 60 -1.13 -9.08 6.43
C GLU A 60 -1.55 -8.64 5.00
N SER A 61 -1.23 -9.45 4.00
CA SER A 61 -1.65 -9.24 2.60
C SER A 61 -3.15 -9.45 2.37
N THR A 62 -3.91 -9.81 3.41
CA THR A 62 -5.36 -10.01 3.34
C THR A 62 -6.05 -8.88 4.09
N VAL A 63 -6.87 -8.09 3.39
CA VAL A 63 -7.85 -7.19 4.02
C VAL A 63 -9.03 -8.05 4.44
N SER A 64 -8.98 -8.61 5.64
CA SER A 64 -10.16 -9.23 6.26
C SER A 64 -11.11 -8.10 6.66
N ALA A 65 -12.29 -8.07 6.02
CA ALA A 65 -13.39 -7.17 6.36
C ALA A 65 -13.97 -7.48 7.73
#